data_AF-A0A920UBX2-F1
#
_entry.id   AF-A0A920UBX2-F1
#
_cell.length_a   1.000
_cell.length_b   1.000
_cell.length_c   1.000
_cell.angle_alpha   90.00
_cell.angle_beta   90.00
_cell.angle_gamma   90.00
#
_symmetry.space_group_name_H-M   'P 1'
#
loop_
_entity.id
_entity.type
_entity.pdbx_description
1 polymer ?
#
loop_
_entity_poly.entity_id
_entity_poly.type
_entity_poly.pdbx_seq_one_letter_code
_entity_poly.pdbx_strand_id
1 'polypeptide(L)'
;MSGTLANLNFELGRAWLTIEDGQSQETRQLDDKIRGIDPMVKDFIGSIIENKEPSMTGEEGLEDLAMVLKAYESTQTGLPVDLY
;
A
#
# COMPACT_ATOMS: atom_id res chain seq x y z
N MET A 1 -0.69 11.21 -3.31
CA MET A 1 0.31 11.38 -2.23
C MET A 1 1.03 12.69 -2.45
N SER A 2 1.18 13.52 -1.41
CA SER A 2 1.85 14.82 -1.53
C SER A 2 3.17 14.81 -0.77
N GLY A 3 4.25 15.13 -1.48
CA GLY A 3 5.58 15.32 -0.91
C GLY A 3 6.01 16.78 -0.94
N THR A 4 7.23 17.04 -0.44
CA THR A 4 7.81 18.40 -0.43
C THR A 4 8.25 18.89 -1.81
N LEU A 5 8.54 17.97 -2.73
CA LEU A 5 9.07 18.27 -4.07
C LEU A 5 8.10 17.93 -5.21
N ALA A 6 7.19 16.97 -4.98
CA ALA A 6 6.28 16.51 -6.01
C ALA A 6 5.02 15.88 -5.41
N ASN A 7 3.96 15.86 -6.20
CA ASN A 7 2.76 15.08 -5.97
C ASN A 7 2.79 13.82 -6.84
N LEU A 8 2.42 12.69 -6.23
CA LEU A 8 2.25 11.40 -6.89
C LEU A 8 0.77 11.06 -6.95
N ASN A 9 0.24 10.88 -8.15
CA ASN A 9 -1.15 10.53 -8.40
C ASN A 9 -1.24 9.13 -9.02
N PHE A 10 -2.12 8.29 -8.49
CA PHE A 10 -2.38 6.95 -8.98
C PHE A 10 -3.82 6.54 -8.65
N GLU A 11 -4.34 5.58 -9.40
CA GLU A 11 -5.65 4.97 -9.15
C GLU A 11 -5.47 3.50 -8.79
N LEU A 12 -6.19 3.05 -7.76
CA LEU A 12 -6.24 1.62 -7.43
C LEU A 12 -6.82 0.85 -8.63
N GLY A 13 -6.14 -0.24 -9.00
CA GLY A 13 -6.50 -1.06 -10.16
C GLY A 13 -6.05 -0.50 -11.52
N ARG A 14 -5.31 0.62 -11.56
CA ARG A 14 -4.70 1.14 -12.79
C ARG A 14 -3.18 1.08 -12.72
N ALA A 15 -2.53 0.59 -13.77
CA ALA A 15 -1.07 0.50 -13.83
C ALA A 15 -0.45 1.77 -14.40
N TRP A 16 -0.78 2.92 -13.85
CA TRP A 16 -0.09 4.17 -14.18
C TRP A 16 0.21 4.96 -12.93
N LEU A 17 1.24 5.79 -13.03
CA LEU A 17 1.66 6.73 -12.01
C LEU A 17 1.91 8.09 -12.68
N THR A 18 1.27 9.13 -12.18
CA THR A 18 1.52 10.50 -12.61
C THR A 18 2.35 11.22 -11.55
N ILE A 19 3.43 11.87 -11.98
CA ILE A 19 4.34 12.64 -11.14
C ILE A 19 4.24 14.10 -11.56
N GLU A 20 4.00 14.99 -10.60
CA GLU A 20 3.88 16.43 -10.82
C GLU A 20 4.80 17.18 -9.84
N ASP A 21 5.75 17.96 -10.35
CA ASP A 21 6.77 18.68 -9.55
C ASP A 21 6.62 20.23 -9.62
N GLY A 22 5.45 20.70 -10.08
CA GLY A 22 5.15 22.13 -10.24
C GLY A 22 5.77 22.79 -11.47
N GLN A 23 6.71 22.13 -12.16
CA GLN A 23 7.25 22.57 -13.44
C GLN A 23 6.81 21.67 -14.60
N SER A 24 6.61 20.39 -14.33
CA SER A 24 6.25 19.39 -15.31
C SER A 24 5.29 18.36 -14.73
N GLN A 25 4.62 17.66 -15.65
CA GLN A 25 3.81 16.50 -15.34
C GLN A 25 4.21 15.37 -16.29
N GLU A 26 4.54 14.22 -15.72
CA GLU A 26 4.80 13.00 -16.48
C GLU A 26 3.91 11.86 -16.03
N THR A 27 3.52 10.98 -16.96
CA THR A 27 2.78 9.76 -16.64
C THR A 27 3.60 8.56 -17.09
N ARG A 28 3.87 7.67 -16.14
CA ARG A 28 4.60 6.41 -16.36
C ARG A 28 3.63 5.24 -16.33
N GLN A 29 3.68 4.41 -17.36
CA GLN A 29 2.99 3.12 -17.36
C GLN A 29 3.78 2.14 -16.49
N LEU A 30 3.10 1.50 -15.55
CA LEU A 30 3.64 0.43 -14.71
C LEU A 30 3.31 -0.93 -15.35
N ASP A 31 4.06 -1.97 -14.97
CA ASP A 31 3.73 -3.33 -15.37
C ASP A 31 2.54 -3.84 -14.54
N ASP A 32 1.40 -4.06 -15.19
CA ASP A 32 0.18 -4.56 -14.54
C ASP A 32 0.26 -6.05 -14.19
N LYS A 33 1.30 -6.77 -14.64
CA LYS A 33 1.50 -8.20 -14.38
C LYS A 33 1.94 -8.51 -12.94
N ILE A 34 2.34 -7.49 -12.17
CA ILE A 34 2.92 -7.64 -10.82
C ILE A 34 1.87 -7.34 -9.73
N ARG A 35 0.59 -7.65 -9.98
CA ARG A 35 -0.49 -7.35 -9.03
C ARG A 35 -1.33 -8.57 -8.71
N GLY A 36 -1.88 -8.58 -7.49
CA GLY A 36 -2.81 -9.59 -7.02
C GLY A 36 -2.14 -10.76 -6.27
N ILE A 37 -2.87 -11.86 -6.18
CA ILE A 37 -2.53 -13.01 -5.34
C ILE A 37 -1.26 -13.71 -5.84
N ASP A 38 -1.09 -13.86 -7.15
CA ASP A 38 0.04 -14.58 -7.75
C ASP A 38 1.42 -14.06 -7.31
N PRO A 39 1.75 -12.75 -7.38
CA PRO A 39 3.02 -12.25 -6.87
C PRO A 39 3.16 -12.37 -5.35
N MET A 40 2.07 -12.27 -4.58
CA MET A 40 2.11 -12.47 -3.13
C MET A 40 2.48 -13.91 -2.77
N VAL A 41 1.87 -14.90 -3.44
CA VAL A 41 2.19 -16.32 -3.24
C VAL A 41 3.64 -16.61 -3.66
N LYS A 42 4.11 -16.00 -4.76
CA LYS A 42 5.51 -16.14 -5.18
C LYS A 42 6.49 -15.57 -4.14
N ASP A 43 6.20 -14.41 -3.56
CA ASP A 43 7.04 -13.85 -2.49
C ASP A 43 7.05 -14.76 -1.26
N PHE A 44 5.88 -15.25 -0.82
CA PHE A 44 5.78 -16.18 0.30
C PHE A 44 6.63 -17.44 0.10
N ILE A 45 6.51 -18.10 -1.06
CA ILE A 45 7.30 -19.28 -1.40
C ILE A 45 8.79 -18.93 -1.46
N GLY A 46 9.13 -17.80 -2.10
CA GLY A 46 10.50 -17.31 -2.18
C GLY A 46 11.13 -17.08 -0.81
N SER A 47 10.39 -16.47 0.11
CA SER A 47 10.84 -16.23 1.49
C SER A 47 11.16 -17.51 2.25
N ILE A 48 10.38 -18.57 2.05
CA ILE A 48 10.66 -19.89 2.63
C ILE A 48 11.94 -20.49 2.02
N ILE A 49 12.06 -20.48 0.69
CA ILE A 49 13.18 -21.12 -0.01
C ILE A 49 14.50 -20.39 0.27
N GLU A 50 14.47 -19.06 0.25
CA GLU A 50 15.65 -18.20 0.39
C GLU A 50 15.95 -17.87 1.85
N ASN A 51 15.10 -18.28 2.79
CA ASN A 51 15.19 -17.93 4.21
C ASN A 51 15.34 -16.42 4.43
N LYS A 52 14.49 -15.64 3.76
CA LYS A 52 14.40 -14.18 3.88
C LYS A 52 13.09 -13.78 4.53
N GLU A 53 13.06 -12.58 5.09
CA GLU A 53 11.83 -11.98 5.59
C GLU A 53 10.86 -11.72 4.42
N PRO A 54 9.56 -12.05 4.55
CA PRO A 54 8.55 -11.73 3.54
C PRO A 54 8.34 -10.22 3.44
N SER A 55 7.81 -9.77 2.30
CA SER A 55 7.45 -8.36 2.09
C SER A 55 6.36 -7.84 3.02
N MET A 56 5.63 -8.74 3.69
CA MET A 56 4.68 -8.45 4.74
C MET A 56 4.73 -9.58 5.78
N THR A 57 4.96 -9.21 7.03
CA THR A 57 4.98 -10.12 8.17
C THR A 57 3.59 -10.32 8.76
N GLY A 58 3.44 -11.34 9.61
CA GLY A 58 2.20 -11.57 10.35
C GLY A 58 1.92 -10.47 11.39
N GLU A 59 2.96 -9.85 11.94
CA GLU A 59 2.84 -8.76 12.92
C GLU A 59 2.30 -7.49 12.24
N GLU A 60 2.90 -7.08 11.12
CA GLU A 60 2.39 -5.95 10.31
C GLU A 60 0.93 -6.19 9.87
N GLY A 61 0.58 -7.42 9.47
CA GLY A 61 -0.80 -7.74 9.10
C GLY A 61 -1.81 -7.62 10.25
N LEU A 62 -1.38 -7.87 11.50
CA LEU A 62 -2.22 -7.65 12.68
C LEU A 62 -2.38 -6.16 12.99
N GLU A 63 -1.34 -5.36 12.80
CA GLU A 63 -1.38 -3.90 12.95
C GLU A 63 -2.33 -3.25 11.92
N ASP A 64 -2.23 -3.67 10.65
CA ASP A 64 -3.14 -3.24 9.59
C ASP A 64 -4.60 -3.56 9.93
N LEU A 65 -4.86 -4.78 10.44
CA LEU A 65 -6.21 -5.17 10.86
C LEU A 65 -6.71 -4.33 12.04
N ALA A 66 -5.85 -4.04 13.02
CA ALA A 66 -6.19 -3.19 14.16
C ALA A 66 -6.59 -1.78 13.69
N MET A 67 -5.85 -1.20 12.74
CA MET A 67 -6.18 0.09 12.13
C MET A 67 -7.57 0.08 11.49
N VAL A 68 -7.89 -0.96 10.71
CA VAL A 68 -9.21 -1.10 10.06
C VAL A 68 -10.32 -1.15 11.12
N LEU A 69 -10.13 -1.92 12.19
CA LEU A 69 -11.11 -2.01 13.27
C LEU A 69 -11.32 -0.65 13.97
N LYS A 70 -10.25 0.12 14.16
CA LYS A 70 -10.32 1.48 14.73
C LYS A 70 -11.07 2.46 13.82
N ALA A 71 -10.89 2.35 12.50
CA ALA A 71 -11.67 3.13 11.54
C ALA A 71 -13.18 2.79 11.60
N TYR A 72 -13.53 1.51 11.75
CA TYR A 72 -14.92 1.09 11.98
C TYR A 72 -15.49 1.68 13.28
N GLU A 73 -14.74 1.61 14.38
CA GLU A 73 -15.13 2.19 15.67
C GLU A 73 -15.37 3.70 15.56
N SER A 74 -14.47 4.43 14.90
CA SER A 74 -14.61 5.86 14.65
C SER A 74 -15.85 6.20 13.83
N THR A 75 -16.14 5.40 12.80
CA THR A 75 -17.34 5.57 11.96
C THR A 75 -18.63 5.35 12.74
N GLN A 76 -18.66 4.37 13.65
CA GLN A 76 -19.84 4.08 14.47
C GLN A 76 -20.09 5.14 15.55
N THR A 77 -19.02 5.68 16.14
CA THR A 77 -19.10 6.65 17.24
C THR A 77 -19.17 8.09 16.75
N GLY A 78 -18.72 8.36 15.53
CA GLY A 78 -18.55 9.71 14.99
C GLY A 78 -17.40 10.49 15.65
N LEU A 79 -16.55 9.81 16.43
CA LEU A 79 -15.46 10.42 17.19
C LEU A 79 -14.11 9.88 16.72
N PRO A 80 -13.02 10.66 16.85
CA PRO A 80 -11.67 10.14 16.70
C PRO A 80 -11.40 9.05 17.74
N VAL A 81 -10.68 8.01 17.32
CA VAL A 81 -10.26 6.91 18.20
C VAL A 81 -8.74 6.91 18.30
N ASP A 82 -8.22 6.71 19.51
CA ASP A 82 -6.78 6.62 19.73
C ASP A 82 -6.22 5.33 19.14
N LEU A 83 -5.01 5.44 18.60
CA LEU A 83 -4.26 4.32 18.03
C LEU A 83 -3.27 3.74 19.04
N TYR A 84 -3.06 4.38 20.20
CA TYR A 84 -2.08 3.97 21.23
C TYR A 84 -2.57 4.17 22.66
#